data_AF-A0A5E4SJG8-F1
#
_entry.id   AF-A0A5E4SJG8-F1
#
_cell.length_a   1.000
_cell.length_b   1.000
_cell.length_c   1.000
_cell.angle_alpha   90.00
_cell.angle_beta   90.00
_cell.angle_gamma   90.00
#
_symmetry.space_group_name_H-M   'P 1'
#
loop_
_entity.id
_entity.type
_entity.pdbx_description
1 polymer ?
#
loop_
_entity_poly.entity_id
_entity_poly.type
_entity_poly.pdbx_seq_one_letter_code
_entity_poly.pdbx_strand_id
1 'polypeptide(L)'
;MKVRLANKRDVATDICEFELVSVDGRALPAFTAGAHIDVHVADGLVRQYSLCNAPGETHRYCVGVLRDPQSRGGSVGMHALAVGTQIEISAPRNHFPLAEAAKRRSTAFCSPAVSA
;
A
#
# COMPACT_ATOMS: atom_id res chain seq x y z
N MET A 1 -11.83 -5.44 -5.22
CA MET A 1 -12.46 -5.70 -3.91
C MET A 1 -12.61 -4.39 -3.15
N LYS A 2 -13.67 -4.21 -2.37
CA LYS A 2 -13.96 -2.94 -1.69
C LYS A 2 -13.36 -2.92 -0.28
N VAL A 3 -12.61 -1.87 0.00
CA VAL A 3 -12.06 -1.59 1.33
C VAL A 3 -12.44 -0.18 1.76
N ARG A 4 -12.36 0.07 3.05
CA ARG A 4 -12.57 1.39 3.66
C ARG A 4 -11.27 1.85 4.32
N LEU A 5 -10.98 3.13 4.19
CA LEU A 5 -9.92 3.77 4.96
C LEU A 5 -10.33 3.84 6.43
N ALA A 6 -9.78 2.98 7.28
CA ALA A 6 -10.06 2.93 8.71
C ALA A 6 -9.26 3.99 9.49
N ASN A 7 -8.02 4.23 9.07
CA ASN A 7 -7.14 5.20 9.72
C ASN A 7 -6.17 5.81 8.71
N LYS A 8 -5.77 7.06 8.97
CA LYS A 8 -4.78 7.80 8.21
C LYS A 8 -3.88 8.52 9.20
N ARG A 9 -2.57 8.25 9.14
CA ARG A 9 -1.60 8.91 10.01
C ARG A 9 -0.43 9.46 9.21
N ASP A 10 -0.03 10.68 9.53
CA ASP A 10 1.22 11.23 9.03
C ASP A 10 2.38 10.53 9.78
N VAL A 11 3.31 9.95 9.03
CA VAL A 11 4.46 9.22 9.60
C VAL A 11 5.78 9.94 9.35
N ALA A 12 5.83 10.80 8.34
CA ALA A 12 6.93 11.72 8.07
C ALA A 12 6.44 12.88 7.18
N THR A 13 7.32 13.84 6.88
CA THR A 13 7.05 14.91 5.91
C THR A 13 6.62 14.31 4.57
N ASP A 14 5.42 14.67 4.12
CA ASP A 14 4.78 14.16 2.90
C ASP A 14 4.53 12.65 2.85
N ILE A 15 4.70 11.91 3.95
CA ILE A 15 4.43 10.46 3.99
C ILE A 15 3.30 10.17 4.96
N CYS A 16 2.26 9.52 4.45
CA CYS A 16 1.10 9.06 5.23
C CYS A 16 0.99 7.54 5.19
N GLU A 17 0.69 6.95 6.34
CA GLU A 17 0.25 5.57 6.46
C GLU A 17 -1.28 5.52 6.38
N PHE A 18 -1.79 4.61 5.56
CA PHE A 18 -3.22 4.36 5.37
C PHE A 18 -3.54 2.93 5.81
N GLU A 19 -4.50 2.80 6.71
CA GLU A 19 -5.04 1.52 7.15
C GLU A 19 -6.34 1.22 6.42
N LEU A 20 -6.36 0.12 5.67
CA LEU A 20 -7.47 -0.31 4.84
C LEU A 20 -8.10 -1.57 5.44
N VAL A 21 -9.42 -1.56 5.61
CA VAL A 21 -10.18 -2.70 6.14
C VAL A 21 -11.28 -3.11 5.17
N SER A 22 -11.68 -4.39 5.17
CA SER A 22 -12.80 -4.84 4.34
C SER A 22 -14.08 -4.07 4.69
N VAL A 23 -14.82 -3.60 3.68
CA VAL A 23 -16.13 -2.97 3.88
C VAL A 23 -17.12 -3.96 4.47
N ASP A 24 -17.02 -5.23 4.09
CA ASP A 24 -17.93 -6.30 4.48
C ASP A 24 -17.57 -6.92 5.85
N GLY A 25 -16.54 -6.41 6.52
CA GLY A 25 -16.03 -6.96 7.79
C GLY A 25 -15.39 -8.34 7.67
N ARG A 26 -15.15 -8.82 6.44
CA ARG A 26 -14.50 -10.10 6.18
C ARG A 26 -12.99 -9.98 6.28
N ALA A 27 -12.32 -11.09 6.57
CA ALA A 27 -10.86 -11.16 6.50
C ALA A 27 -10.39 -10.90 5.06
N LEU A 28 -9.40 -10.02 4.92
CA LEU A 28 -8.70 -9.77 3.68
C LEU A 28 -7.79 -10.96 3.33
N PRO A 29 -7.50 -11.20 2.04
CA PRO A 29 -6.58 -12.26 1.64
C PRO A 29 -5.22 -12.16 2.35
N ALA A 30 -4.67 -13.29 2.77
CA ALA A 30 -3.30 -13.32 3.27
C ALA A 30 -2.33 -12.95 2.15
N PHE A 31 -1.21 -12.34 2.51
CA PHE A 31 -0.15 -11.96 1.59
C PHE A 31 1.21 -12.36 2.17
N THR A 32 2.24 -12.38 1.33
CA THR A 32 3.62 -12.64 1.76
C THR A 32 4.42 -11.34 1.74
N ALA A 33 5.52 -11.26 2.49
CA ALA A 33 6.41 -10.11 2.45
C ALA A 33 6.79 -9.71 1.01
N GLY A 34 6.76 -8.41 0.71
CA GLY A 34 7.00 -7.87 -0.63
C GLY A 34 5.74 -7.80 -1.53
N ALA A 35 4.58 -8.24 -1.05
CA ALA A 35 3.34 -8.09 -1.79
C ALA A 35 2.90 -6.62 -1.90
N HIS A 36 2.18 -6.34 -2.99
CA HIS A 36 1.60 -5.04 -3.29
C HIS A 36 0.16 -5.20 -3.77
N ILE A 37 -0.60 -4.12 -3.63
CA ILE A 37 -1.98 -4.01 -4.10
C ILE A 37 -2.09 -2.87 -5.09
N ASP A 38 -2.97 -3.02 -6.08
CA ASP A 38 -3.40 -1.93 -6.93
C ASP A 38 -4.57 -1.22 -6.25
N VAL A 39 -4.49 0.10 -6.13
CA VAL A 39 -5.50 0.96 -5.53
C VAL A 39 -6.07 1.88 -6.59
N HIS A 40 -7.40 1.91 -6.69
CA HIS A 40 -8.14 2.77 -7.59
C HIS A 40 -8.39 4.11 -6.88
N VAL A 41 -7.62 5.13 -7.26
CA VAL A 41 -7.62 6.44 -6.58
C VAL A 41 -8.68 7.38 -7.19
N ALA A 42 -8.90 7.28 -8.49
CA ALA A 42 -9.90 8.04 -9.25
C ALA A 42 -10.24 7.26 -10.53
N ASP A 43 -11.24 7.72 -11.27
CA ASP A 43 -11.63 7.12 -12.55
C ASP A 43 -10.45 7.05 -13.51
N GLY A 44 -10.04 5.81 -13.85
CA GLY A 44 -8.90 5.54 -14.72
C GLY A 44 -7.52 5.67 -14.07
N LEU A 45 -7.42 6.01 -12.78
CA LEU A 45 -6.15 6.17 -12.09
C LEU A 45 -5.91 5.06 -11.05
N VAL A 46 -5.10 4.08 -11.44
CA VAL A 46 -4.69 2.96 -10.60
C VAL A 46 -3.23 3.13 -10.16
N ARG A 47 -2.96 2.90 -8.88
CA ARG A 47 -1.61 2.98 -8.30
C ARG A 47 -1.29 1.75 -7.48
N GLN A 48 -0.08 1.23 -7.67
CA GLN A 48 0.42 0.10 -6.93
C GLN A 48 1.10 0.57 -5.65
N TYR A 49 0.71 0.02 -4.50
CA TYR A 49 1.32 0.29 -3.21
C TYR A 49 1.75 -1.00 -2.53
N SER A 50 2.93 -0.98 -1.92
CA SER A 50 3.46 -2.10 -1.15
C SER A 50 2.77 -2.21 0.20
N LEU A 51 2.43 -3.44 0.59
CA LEU A 51 1.88 -3.71 1.91
C LEU A 51 2.99 -3.67 2.96
N CYS A 52 2.79 -2.89 4.02
CA CYS A 52 3.76 -2.73 5.11
C CYS A 52 3.36 -3.44 6.41
N ASN A 53 2.17 -4.02 6.51
CA ASN A 53 1.76 -4.79 7.69
C ASN A 53 2.30 -6.23 7.68
N ALA A 54 2.13 -6.94 8.79
CA ALA A 54 2.60 -8.32 8.91
C ALA A 54 1.81 -9.26 7.97
N PRO A 55 2.46 -10.20 7.26
CA PRO A 55 1.85 -11.17 6.34
C PRO A 55 0.65 -11.97 6.90
N GLY A 56 0.61 -12.16 8.22
CA GLY A 56 -0.48 -12.87 8.92
C GLY A 56 -1.65 -11.98 9.34
N GLU A 57 -1.54 -10.66 9.22
CA GLU A 57 -2.63 -9.74 9.53
C GLU A 57 -3.61 -9.67 8.35
N THR A 58 -4.72 -10.40 8.49
CA THR A 58 -5.81 -10.42 7.49
C THR A 58 -6.95 -9.46 7.83
N HIS A 59 -6.94 -8.86 9.03
CA HIS A 59 -8.00 -7.92 9.44
C HIS A 59 -7.85 -6.53 8.83
N ARG A 60 -6.65 -6.19 8.34
CA ARG A 60 -6.32 -4.89 7.73
C ARG A 60 -5.15 -5.01 6.77
N TYR A 61 -5.03 -4.03 5.87
CA TYR A 61 -3.84 -3.77 5.07
C TYR A 61 -3.29 -2.39 5.41
N CYS A 62 -1.98 -2.27 5.55
CA CYS A 62 -1.33 -0.98 5.73
C CYS A 62 -0.49 -0.64 4.50
N VAL A 63 -0.57 0.61 4.05
CA VAL A 63 0.26 1.14 2.95
C VAL A 63 0.83 2.50 3.31
N GLY A 64 2.10 2.72 2.99
CA GLY A 64 2.76 4.02 3.09
C GLY A 64 2.75 4.73 1.73
N VAL A 65 2.24 5.96 1.69
CA VAL A 65 2.17 6.75 0.45
C VAL A 65 2.91 8.06 0.63
N LEU A 66 3.98 8.24 -0.15
CA LEU A 66 4.66 9.51 -0.33
C LEU A 66 3.82 10.42 -1.25
N ARG A 67 3.55 11.64 -0.80
CA ARG A 67 2.93 12.71 -1.56
C ARG A 67 3.94 13.34 -2.50
N ASP A 68 4.09 12.74 -3.67
CA ASP A 68 4.84 13.37 -4.75
C ASP A 68 4.00 14.48 -5.43
N PRO A 69 4.41 15.78 -5.35
CA PRO A 69 3.71 16.89 -6.00
C PRO A 69 3.77 16.82 -7.53
N GLN A 70 4.79 16.15 -8.09
CA GLN A 70 4.93 15.90 -9.53
C GLN A 70 4.23 14.62 -9.97
N SER A 71 3.54 13.92 -9.06
CA SER A 71 2.79 12.74 -9.44
C SER A 71 1.69 13.09 -10.45
N ARG A 72 1.32 12.12 -11.28
CA ARG A 72 0.17 12.22 -12.21
C ARG A 72 -1.18 12.15 -11.46
N GLY A 73 -1.29 12.78 -10.29
CA GLY A 73 -2.48 12.83 -9.43
C GLY A 73 -2.69 11.64 -8.48
N GLY A 74 -1.86 10.60 -8.54
CA GLY A 74 -2.09 9.36 -7.79
C GLY A 74 -1.86 9.50 -6.29
N SER A 75 -0.70 10.01 -5.90
CA SER A 75 -0.38 10.24 -4.48
C SER A 75 -1.23 11.37 -3.90
N VAL A 76 -1.48 12.43 -4.68
CA VAL A 76 -2.32 13.56 -4.27
C VAL A 76 -3.75 13.09 -4.02
N GLY A 77 -4.32 12.26 -4.89
CA GLY A 77 -5.65 11.70 -4.71
C GLY A 77 -5.74 10.79 -3.47
N MET A 78 -4.74 9.96 -3.21
CA MET A 78 -4.67 9.17 -1.97
C MET A 78 -4.61 10.05 -0.73
N HIS A 79 -3.82 11.13 -0.78
CA HIS A 79 -3.71 12.09 0.31
C HIS A 79 -4.97 12.93 0.51
N ALA A 80 -5.86 13.03 -0.49
CA ALA A 80 -7.15 13.68 -0.37
C ALA A 80 -8.24 12.78 0.26
N LEU A 81 -8.00 11.48 0.40
CA LEU A 81 -8.95 10.56 1.02
C LEU A 81 -9.15 10.89 2.52
N ALA A 82 -10.40 10.79 2.95
CA ALA A 82 -10.81 10.92 4.34
C ALA A 82 -11.02 9.54 4.98
N VAL A 83 -10.83 9.45 6.29
CA VAL A 83 -11.21 8.25 7.04
C VAL A 83 -12.69 7.97 6.81
N GLY A 84 -13.02 6.71 6.54
CA GLY A 84 -14.35 6.26 6.16
C GLY A 84 -14.59 6.16 4.65
N THR A 85 -13.72 6.74 3.82
CA THR A 85 -13.84 6.62 2.35
C THR A 85 -13.68 5.17 1.91
N GLN A 86 -14.59 4.73 1.02
CA GLN A 86 -14.51 3.42 0.39
C GLN A 86 -13.77 3.52 -0.94
N ILE A 87 -12.83 2.61 -1.16
CA ILE A 87 -12.03 2.52 -2.38
C ILE A 87 -11.98 1.07 -2.85
N GLU A 88 -11.64 0.90 -4.13
CA GLU A 88 -11.41 -0.42 -4.70
C GLU A 88 -9.91 -0.74 -4.77
N ILE A 89 -9.58 -1.98 -4.36
CA ILE A 89 -8.23 -2.53 -4.45
C ILE A 89 -8.21 -3.90 -5.15
N SER A 90 -7.07 -4.26 -5.74
CA SER A 90 -6.83 -5.63 -6.21
C SER A 90 -6.54 -6.59 -5.05
N ALA A 91 -6.56 -7.89 -5.34
CA ALA A 91 -5.90 -8.86 -4.46
C ALA A 91 -4.41 -8.55 -4.36
N PRO A 92 -3.77 -8.88 -3.21
CA PRO A 92 -2.32 -8.73 -3.07
C PRO A 92 -1.62 -9.61 -4.12
N ARG A 93 -0.68 -9.00 -4.85
CA ARG A 93 0.19 -9.69 -5.80
C ARG A 93 1.61 -9.63 -5.28
N ASN A 94 2.33 -10.73 -5.37
CA ASN A 94 3.75 -10.75 -5.08
C ASN A 94 4.54 -11.11 -6.35
N HIS A 95 5.11 -10.09 -7.00
CA HIS A 95 6.03 -10.29 -8.12
C HIS A 95 7.48 -10.57 -7.66
N PHE A 96 7.74 -10.58 -6.36
CA PHE A 96 9.03 -10.91 -5.73
C PHE A 96 8.81 -11.94 -4.59
N PRO A 97 8.39 -13.17 -4.90
CA PRO A 97 8.38 -14.22 -3.89
C PRO A 97 9.80 -14.37 -3.34
N LEU A 98 9.94 -14.19 -2.02
CA LEU A 98 11.21 -14.40 -1.33
C LEU A 98 11.57 -15.88 -1.53
N ALA A 99 12.47 -16.17 -2.48
CA ALA A 99 12.87 -17.54 -2.74
C ALA A 99 13.60 -18.07 -1.49
N GLU A 100 12.99 -19.01 -0.77
CA GLU A 100 13.60 -19.68 0.40
C GLU A 100 14.86 -20.51 0.07
N ALA A 101 15.30 -20.53 -1.19
CA ALA A 101 16.48 -21.25 -1.63
C ALA A 101 17.44 -20.36 -2.43
N ALA A 102 18.12 -19.41 -1.78
CA ALA A 102 19.35 -18.85 -2.34
C ALA A 102 20.30 -18.32 -1.27
N LYS A 103 21.46 -18.97 -1.15
CA LYS A 103 22.68 -18.46 -0.54
C LYS A 103 22.83 -16.95 -0.77
N ARG A 104 22.98 -16.22 0.34
CA ARG A 104 23.54 -14.86 0.47
C ARG A 104 23.61 -14.08 -0.85
N ARG A 105 22.56 -13.33 -1.14
CA ARG A 105 22.67 -12.15 -2.01
C ARG A 105 22.07 -10.99 -1.25
N SER A 106 22.92 -10.01 -0.93
CA SER A 106 22.53 -8.71 -0.40
C SER A 106 21.47 -8.10 -1.32
N THR A 107 20.22 -8.15 -0.89
CA THR A 107 19.13 -7.37 -1.49
C THR A 107 19.35 -5.92 -1.06
N ALA A 108 19.90 -5.12 -1.97
CA ALA A 108 19.93 -3.67 -1.79
C ALA A 108 18.49 -3.16 -1.84
N PHE A 109 17.96 -2.77 -0.68
CA PHE A 109 16.77 -1.95 -0.60
C PHE A 109 17.16 -0.55 -1.09
N CYS A 110 16.95 -0.27 -2.38
CA CYS A 110 17.09 1.08 -2.90
C CYS A 110 15.80 1.84 -2.58
N SER A 111 15.74 2.44 -1.39
CA SER A 111 14.97 3.67 -1.24
C SER A 111 15.79 4.73 -1.98
N PRO A 112 15.32 5.33 -3.10
CA PRO A 112 15.99 6.49 -3.63
C PRO A 112 15.89 7.56 -2.55
N ALA A 113 17.02 7.84 -1.92
CA ALA A 113 17.20 9.03 -1.10
C ALA A 113 16.78 10.21 -1.98
N VAL A 114 15.76 10.94 -1.54
CA VAL A 114 15.44 12.25 -2.10
C VAL A 114 16.64 13.14 -1.79
N SER A 115 17.45 13.39 -2.82
CA SER A 115 18.52 14.39 -2.76
C SER A 115 17.91 15.78 -2.72
N ALA A 116 18.49 16.58 -1.82
CA ALA A 116 18.39 18.02 -1.57
C ALA A 116 17.80 18.91 -2.67
#